data_AF-A0A3D0QS15-F1
#
_entry.id   AF-A0A3D0QS15-F1
#
_cell.length_a   1.000
_cell.length_b   1.000
_cell.length_c   1.000
_cell.angle_alpha   90.00
_cell.angle_beta   90.00
_cell.angle_gamma   90.00
#
_symmetry.space_group_name_H-M   'P 1'
#
loop_
_entity.id
_entity.type
_entity.pdbx_description
1 polymer ?
#
loop_
_entity_poly.entity_id
_entity_poly.type
_entity_poly.pdbx_seq_one_letter_code
_entity_poly.pdbx_strand_id
1 'polypeptide(L)'
;MSEARTPAEIEAEIARRRQELAVTLDEIAVRVHPKTVVADAKAKAASAVDRTAGRAYVAVNRAMTDARGQFVAEDGTPRMERIVPVAVAVVAAVGLLAAVSSRRGSGGRCCSVRLRRR
;
A
#
# COMPACT_ATOMS: atom_id res chain seq x y z
N MET A 1 46.48 36.75 1.33
CA MET A 1 47.74 36.00 1.22
C MET A 1 47.48 34.61 1.77
N SER A 2 47.09 33.66 0.92
CA SER A 2 47.00 32.26 1.33
C SER A 2 48.41 31.72 1.41
N GLU A 3 48.94 31.63 2.61
CA GLU A 3 50.10 30.79 2.89
C GLU A 3 49.73 29.39 2.40
N ALA A 4 50.44 28.90 1.39
CA ALA A 4 50.16 27.59 0.82
C ALA A 4 50.42 26.56 1.92
N ARG A 5 49.35 25.93 2.43
CA ARG A 5 49.45 24.89 3.45
C ARG A 5 50.46 23.87 3.00
N THR A 6 51.40 23.57 3.89
CA THR A 6 52.41 22.58 3.61
C THR A 6 51.74 21.20 3.49
N PRO A 7 52.26 20.29 2.65
CA PRO A 7 51.69 18.95 2.51
C PRO A 7 51.56 18.21 3.85
N ALA A 8 52.52 18.41 4.75
CA ALA A 8 52.51 17.83 6.09
C ALA A 8 51.35 18.34 6.97
N GLU A 9 50.97 19.61 6.84
CA GLU A 9 49.82 20.18 7.58
C GLU A 9 48.49 19.63 7.07
N ILE A 10 48.37 19.41 5.75
CA ILE A 10 47.16 18.83 5.14
C ILE A 10 46.98 17.38 5.61
N GLU A 11 48.05 16.59 5.65
CA GLU A 11 48.01 15.22 6.16
C GLU A 11 47.64 15.17 7.65
N ALA A 12 48.20 16.06 8.46
CA ALA A 12 47.87 16.17 9.88
C ALA A 12 46.41 16.59 10.11
N GLU A 13 45.84 17.43 9.24
CA GLU A 13 44.43 17.85 9.32
C GLU A 13 43.47 16.73 8.86
N ILE A 14 43.83 15.98 7.81
CA ILE A 14 43.04 14.83 7.35
C ILE A 14 43.00 13.74 8.43
N ALA A 15 44.14 13.43 9.06
CA ALA A 15 44.19 12.44 10.14
C ALA A 15 43.27 12.83 11.30
N ARG A 16 43.29 14.12 11.69
CA ARG A 16 42.44 14.69 12.74
C ARG A 16 40.97 14.64 12.38
N ARG A 17 40.60 15.00 11.15
CA ARG A 17 39.23 14.93 10.63
C ARG A 17 38.68 13.50 10.61
N ARG A 18 39.51 12.53 10.23
CA ARG A 18 39.11 11.10 10.23
C ARG A 18 38.83 10.60 11.64
N GLN A 19 39.60 11.04 12.64
CA GLN A 19 39.35 10.68 14.04
C GLN A 19 38.04 11.28 14.56
N GLU A 20 37.74 12.54 14.27
CA GLU A 20 36.44 13.16 14.62
C GLU A 20 35.25 12.42 13.98
N LEU A 21 35.37 12.06 12.71
CA LEU A 21 34.31 11.33 11.99
C LEU A 21 34.09 9.92 12.54
N ALA A 22 35.16 9.20 12.91
CA ALA A 22 35.04 7.87 13.47
C ALA A 22 34.23 7.87 14.78
N VAL A 23 34.48 8.84 15.66
CA VAL A 23 33.72 9.02 16.91
C VAL A 23 32.24 9.30 16.62
N THR A 24 31.97 10.18 15.64
CA THR A 24 30.59 10.56 15.29
C THR A 24 29.83 9.40 14.63
N LEU A 25 30.51 8.63 13.77
CA LEU A 25 29.93 7.46 13.10
C LEU A 25 29.61 6.35 14.08
N ASP A 26 30.42 6.15 15.12
CA ASP A 26 30.14 5.18 16.17
C ASP A 26 28.87 5.55 16.97
N GLU A 27 28.72 6.83 17.32
CA GLU A 27 27.50 7.32 17.97
C GLU A 27 26.25 7.13 17.09
N ILE A 28 26.35 7.42 15.78
CA ILE A 28 25.25 7.19 14.83
C ILE A 28 24.98 5.69 14.64
N ALA A 29 26.01 4.85 14.58
CA ALA A 29 25.87 3.40 14.38
C ALA A 29 25.11 2.74 15.53
N VAL A 30 25.36 3.18 16.76
CA VAL A 30 24.64 2.70 17.95
C VAL A 30 23.17 3.15 17.92
N ARG A 31 22.87 4.39 17.52
CA ARG A 31 21.49 4.92 17.50
C ARG A 31 20.66 4.45 16.31
N VAL A 32 21.27 4.25 15.14
CA VAL A 32 20.61 3.93 13.87
C VAL A 32 20.92 2.49 13.46
N HIS A 33 20.95 1.58 14.43
CA HIS A 33 21.24 0.19 14.17
C HIS A 33 20.24 -0.35 13.12
N PRO A 34 20.68 -0.89 11.97
CA PRO A 34 19.79 -1.15 10.83
C PRO A 34 18.61 -2.08 11.18
N LYS A 35 18.84 -3.01 12.11
CA LYS A 35 17.79 -3.90 12.64
C LYS A 35 16.66 -3.16 13.35
N THR A 36 16.94 -2.10 14.12
CA THR A 36 15.91 -1.35 14.86
C THR A 36 15.15 -0.41 13.92
N VAL A 37 15.84 0.23 12.98
CA VAL A 37 15.21 1.09 11.97
C VAL A 37 14.21 0.33 11.12
N VAL A 38 14.59 -0.86 10.63
CA VAL A 38 13.70 -1.72 9.84
C VAL A 38 12.52 -2.23 10.69
N ALA A 39 12.77 -2.61 11.94
CA ALA A 39 11.72 -3.05 12.85
C ALA A 39 10.69 -1.94 13.13
N ASP A 40 11.15 -0.71 13.40
CA ASP A 40 10.29 0.45 13.64
C ASP A 40 9.48 0.82 12.40
N ALA A 41 10.10 0.77 11.21
CA ALA A 41 9.39 0.99 9.96
C ALA A 41 8.27 -0.04 9.74
N LYS A 42 8.57 -1.33 9.99
CA LYS A 42 7.58 -2.41 9.90
C LYS A 42 6.45 -2.26 10.92
N ALA A 43 6.78 -1.91 12.17
CA ALA A 43 5.79 -1.69 13.22
C ALA A 43 4.85 -0.52 12.87
N LYS A 44 5.40 0.59 12.35
CA LYS A 44 4.60 1.73 11.88
C LYS A 44 3.67 1.33 10.73
N ALA A 45 4.17 0.59 9.75
CA ALA A 45 3.36 0.10 8.64
C ALA A 45 2.23 -0.83 9.11
N ALA A 46 2.53 -1.80 9.97
CA ALA A 46 1.53 -2.69 10.56
C ALA A 46 0.47 -1.88 11.32
N SER A 47 0.87 -0.92 12.16
CA SER A 47 -0.06 -0.07 12.92
C SER A 47 -0.97 0.80 12.03
N ALA A 48 -0.50 1.16 10.83
CA ALA A 48 -1.28 1.94 9.87
C ALA A 48 -2.32 1.05 9.16
N VAL A 49 -1.93 -0.19 8.84
CA VAL A 49 -2.84 -1.21 8.32
C VAL A 49 -3.88 -1.57 9.37
N ASP A 50 -3.49 -1.85 10.62
CA ASP A 50 -4.44 -2.22 11.67
C ASP A 50 -5.47 -1.11 11.93
N ARG A 51 -5.06 0.16 11.91
CA ARG A 51 -5.98 1.30 12.06
C ARG A 51 -6.95 1.47 10.89
N THR A 52 -6.53 1.12 9.66
CA THR A 52 -7.38 1.23 8.48
C THR A 52 -8.26 0.00 8.31
N ALA A 53 -7.68 -1.20 8.38
CA ALA A 53 -8.37 -2.48 8.31
C ALA A 53 -9.35 -2.67 9.47
N GLY A 54 -8.97 -2.31 10.70
CA GLY A 54 -9.87 -2.38 11.85
C GLY A 54 -11.08 -1.46 11.71
N ARG A 55 -10.87 -0.21 11.26
CA ARG A 55 -11.98 0.72 10.98
C ARG A 55 -12.84 0.27 9.80
N ALA A 56 -12.23 -0.26 8.74
CA ALA A 56 -12.95 -0.79 7.59
C ALA A 56 -13.81 -1.99 7.99
N TYR A 57 -13.27 -2.92 8.78
CA TYR A 57 -13.99 -4.10 9.25
C TYR A 57 -15.21 -3.73 10.09
N VAL A 58 -15.05 -2.81 11.04
CA VAL A 58 -16.18 -2.34 11.86
C VAL A 58 -17.21 -1.59 11.00
N ALA A 59 -16.78 -0.76 10.06
CA ALA A 59 -17.68 -0.04 9.16
C ALA A 59 -18.49 -1.01 8.28
N VAL A 60 -17.85 -2.05 7.73
CA VAL A 60 -18.53 -3.07 6.92
C VAL A 60 -19.55 -3.86 7.75
N ASN A 61 -19.19 -4.29 8.96
CA ASN A 61 -20.13 -5.02 9.81
C ASN A 61 -21.33 -4.16 10.23
N ARG A 62 -21.11 -2.87 10.50
CA ARG A 62 -22.21 -1.92 10.75
C ARG A 62 -23.12 -1.79 9.52
N ALA A 63 -22.54 -1.54 8.35
CA ALA A 63 -23.30 -1.44 7.11
C ALA A 63 -24.08 -2.74 6.79
N MET A 64 -23.50 -3.90 7.04
CA MET A 64 -24.18 -5.20 6.87
C MET A 64 -25.34 -5.36 7.85
N THR A 65 -25.17 -4.93 9.10
CA THR A 65 -26.22 -4.97 10.13
C THR A 65 -27.38 -4.05 9.76
N ASP A 66 -27.07 -2.82 9.33
CA ASP A 66 -28.07 -1.85 8.88
C ASP A 66 -28.83 -2.36 7.64
N ALA A 67 -28.13 -2.96 6.69
CA ALA A 67 -28.75 -3.57 5.52
C ALA A 67 -29.66 -4.75 5.91
N ARG A 68 -29.21 -5.63 6.82
CA ARG A 68 -30.06 -6.71 7.33
C ARG A 68 -31.34 -6.17 7.99
N GLY A 69 -31.27 -5.07 8.73
CA GLY A 69 -32.46 -4.44 9.32
C GLY A 69 -33.50 -3.95 8.30
N GLN A 70 -33.09 -3.67 7.06
CA GLN A 70 -34.01 -3.24 6.00
C GLN A 70 -34.66 -4.40 5.24
N PHE A 71 -33.94 -5.53 5.14
CA PHE A 71 -34.32 -6.68 4.32
C PHE A 71 -34.81 -7.89 5.11
N VAL A 72 -34.59 -7.91 6.42
CA VAL A 72 -35.01 -9.01 7.32
C VAL A 72 -36.02 -8.45 8.33
N ALA A 73 -37.07 -9.21 8.66
CA ALA A 73 -38.02 -8.85 9.72
C ALA A 73 -37.49 -9.22 11.11
N GLU A 74 -38.14 -8.75 12.18
CA GLU A 74 -37.67 -8.95 13.57
C GLU A 74 -37.65 -10.42 14.00
N ASP A 75 -38.39 -11.28 13.30
CA ASP A 75 -38.42 -12.74 13.46
C ASP A 75 -37.31 -13.47 12.67
N GLY A 76 -36.48 -12.72 11.92
CA GLY A 76 -35.43 -13.27 11.08
C GLY A 76 -35.89 -13.67 9.67
N THR A 77 -37.15 -13.44 9.30
CA THR A 77 -37.65 -13.82 7.96
C THR A 77 -37.20 -12.81 6.89
N PRO A 78 -36.67 -13.26 5.74
CA PRO A 78 -36.28 -12.38 4.64
C PRO A 78 -37.53 -11.78 3.96
N ARG A 79 -37.56 -10.45 3.84
CA ARG A 79 -38.64 -9.70 3.19
C ARG A 79 -38.49 -9.81 1.67
N MET A 80 -39.00 -10.91 1.10
CA MET A 80 -38.89 -11.22 -0.33
C MET A 80 -39.43 -10.10 -1.23
N GLU A 81 -40.49 -9.41 -0.79
CA GLU A 81 -41.05 -8.22 -1.44
C GLU A 81 -40.00 -7.11 -1.71
N ARG A 82 -39.00 -6.98 -0.83
CA ARG A 82 -37.93 -5.98 -0.94
C ARG A 82 -36.64 -6.54 -1.53
N ILE A 83 -36.33 -7.82 -1.27
CA ILE A 83 -35.08 -8.46 -1.70
C ILE A 83 -35.08 -8.71 -3.20
N VAL A 84 -36.19 -9.21 -3.75
CA VAL A 84 -36.30 -9.56 -5.18
C VAL A 84 -35.97 -8.38 -6.10
N PRO A 85 -36.61 -7.18 -5.96
CA PRO A 85 -36.30 -6.06 -6.86
C PRO A 85 -34.86 -5.57 -6.73
N VAL A 86 -34.30 -5.56 -5.50
CA VAL A 86 -32.90 -5.15 -5.27
C VAL A 86 -31.92 -6.16 -5.88
N ALA A 87 -32.16 -7.46 -5.71
CA ALA A 87 -31.32 -8.51 -6.28
C ALA A 87 -31.28 -8.43 -7.80
N VAL A 88 -32.43 -8.23 -8.46
CA VAL A 88 -32.50 -8.04 -9.92
C VAL A 88 -31.70 -6.82 -10.36
N ALA A 89 -31.84 -5.68 -9.66
CA ALA A 89 -31.11 -4.46 -9.99
C ALA A 89 -29.58 -4.64 -9.84
N VAL A 90 -29.13 -5.33 -8.78
CA VAL A 90 -27.70 -5.63 -8.56
C VAL A 90 -27.15 -6.52 -9.68
N VAL A 91 -27.86 -7.60 -10.04
CA VAL A 91 -27.45 -8.50 -11.13
C VAL A 91 -27.34 -7.74 -12.44
N ALA A 92 -28.33 -6.89 -12.76
CA ALA A 92 -28.31 -6.07 -13.97
C ALA A 92 -27.11 -5.11 -13.99
N ALA A 93 -26.83 -4.42 -12.87
CA ALA A 93 -25.71 -3.50 -12.75
C ALA A 93 -24.36 -4.21 -12.90
N VAL A 94 -24.17 -5.37 -12.25
CA VAL A 94 -22.95 -6.18 -12.38
C VAL A 94 -22.78 -6.69 -13.80
N GLY A 95 -23.86 -7.18 -14.43
CA GLY A 95 -23.86 -7.60 -15.82
C GLY A 95 -23.44 -6.47 -16.77
N LEU A 96 -23.96 -5.26 -16.55
CA LEU A 96 -23.59 -4.07 -17.32
C LEU A 96 -22.12 -3.69 -17.12
N LEU A 97 -21.63 -3.68 -15.89
CA LEU A 97 -20.22 -3.37 -15.59
C LEU A 97 -19.27 -4.41 -16.20
N ALA A 98 -19.61 -5.70 -16.13
CA ALA A 98 -18.86 -6.77 -16.78
C ALA A 98 -18.87 -6.62 -18.32
N ALA A 99 -20.01 -6.26 -18.90
CA ALA A 99 -20.13 -6.00 -20.33
C ALA A 99 -19.32 -4.77 -20.78
N VAL A 100 -19.31 -3.68 -19.99
CA VAL A 100 -18.53 -2.47 -20.30
C VAL A 100 -17.02 -2.71 -20.14
N SER A 101 -16.60 -3.43 -19.10
CA SER A 101 -15.19 -3.75 -18.85
C SER A 101 -14.61 -4.70 -19.91
N SER A 102 -15.35 -5.73 -20.31
CA SER A 102 -14.95 -6.65 -21.39
C SER A 102 -14.82 -5.96 -22.76
N ARG A 103 -15.67 -4.96 -23.04
CA ARG A 103 -15.55 -4.12 -24.25
C ARG A 103 -14.29 -3.25 -24.24
N ARG A 104 -13.88 -2.74 -23.08
CA ARG A 104 -12.63 -1.96 -22.93
C ARG A 104 -11.37 -2.82 -23.03
N GLY A 105 -11.43 -4.10 -22.68
CA GLY A 105 -10.29 -5.03 -22.78
C GLY A 105 -10.03 -5.64 -24.17
N SER A 106 -10.91 -5.40 -25.15
CA SER A 106 -10.81 -6.02 -26.49
C SER A 106 -10.20 -5.12 -27.57
N GLY A 107 -9.73 -3.92 -27.23
CA GLY A 107 -9.08 -2.97 -28.15
C GLY A 107 -7.58 -3.20 -28.43
N GLY A 108 -6.98 -4.29 -27.92
CA GLY A 108 -5.52 -4.51 -27.95
C GLY A 108 -5.12 -5.91 -28.39
N ARG A 109 -5.65 -6.43 -29.50
CA ARG A 109 -5.06 -7.58 -30.20
C ARG A 109 -4.69 -7.19 -31.63
N CYS A 110 -3.65 -6.37 -31.75
CA CYS A 110 -2.82 -6.34 -32.94
C CYS A 110 -1.44 -6.88 -32.55
N CYS A 111 -0.86 -7.70 -33.42
CA CYS A 111 0.35 -8.49 -33.24
C CYS A 111 0.25 -9.75 -32.38
N SER A 112 -0.02 -10.88 -33.04
CA SER A 112 0.89 -12.03 -32.93
C SER A 112 0.68 -13.02 -34.08
N VAL A 113 1.78 -13.23 -34.80
CA VAL A 113 2.17 -14.46 -35.49
C VAL A 113 1.30 -14.87 -36.69
N ARG A 114 1.59 -14.23 -37.83
CA ARG A 114 1.53 -14.90 -39.13
C ARG A 114 2.95 -15.28 -39.56
N LEU A 115 3.56 -16.25 -38.88
CA LEU A 115 4.63 -17.06 -39.46
C LEU A 115 4.00 -18.32 -40.04
N ARG A 116 3.56 -18.21 -41.29
CA ARG A 116 3.31 -19.36 -42.16
C ARG A 116 3.64 -18.95 -43.57
N ARG A 117 4.62 -19.68 -44.13
CA ARG A 117 4.90 -19.97 -45.55
C ARG A 117 6.08 -19.25 -46.19
N ARG A 118 7.04 -20.13 -46.52
CA ARG A 118 8.01 -20.16 -47.61
C ARG A 118 9.29 -19.38 -47.42
#